data_AF-A0A7W9LWC1-F1
#
_entry.id   AF-A0A7W9LWC1-F1
#
_cell.length_a   1.000
_cell.length_b   1.000
_cell.length_c   1.000
_cell.angle_alpha   90.00
_cell.angle_beta   90.00
_cell.angle_gamma   90.00
#
_symmetry.space_group_name_H-M   'P 1'
#
loop_
_entity.id
_entity.type
_entity.pdbx_description
1 polymer ?
#
loop_
_entity_poly.entity_id
_entity_poly.type
_entity_poly.pdbx_seq_one_letter_code
_entity_poly.pdbx_strand_id
1 'polypeptide(L)'
;MVPDGELLFSASYHDFVRRIAYHGALKNTALNERVEDFVAWVNREAEAQGLPHHIPKDPHGSIGLARFRRTLAWHIARRPGGLIALAIQYGHLRTVLDARTSSGYASRSRRGIHGILDVETALAAADTAARLRDSVAAGENLSGPAARRALTAAAQVPRFTGRIVSNTFVRKAAAFLARDGVVLFDNPDAFLICAFKRENALCDPDPDANAPRQYDCRPGCGNAVRTDTHARLLRERADDIYQLAAHAPEPVGKRMRANEDAYGPATCLRQPGRCRRAC
;
A
#
# COMPACT_ATOMS: atom_id res chain seq x y z
N MET A 1 -9.44 -30.30 -16.69
CA MET A 1 -10.23 -30.19 -15.44
C MET A 1 -10.37 -31.58 -14.86
N VAL A 2 -10.24 -31.73 -13.54
CA VAL A 2 -10.30 -33.03 -12.86
C VAL A 2 -11.78 -33.42 -12.65
N PRO A 3 -12.17 -34.70 -12.78
CA PRO A 3 -13.54 -35.18 -12.53
C PRO A 3 -14.14 -34.74 -11.18
N ASP A 4 -15.47 -34.66 -11.14
CA ASP A 4 -16.21 -34.35 -9.91
C ASP A 4 -15.94 -35.42 -8.83
N GLY A 5 -15.67 -34.95 -7.61
CA GLY A 5 -15.32 -35.81 -6.47
C GLY A 5 -13.83 -36.12 -6.32
N GLU A 6 -12.98 -35.64 -7.24
CA GLU A 6 -11.54 -35.91 -7.21
C GLU A 6 -10.69 -34.72 -6.77
N LEU A 7 -9.45 -35.02 -6.34
CA LEU A 7 -8.50 -34.01 -5.89
C LEU A 7 -7.93 -33.24 -7.08
N LEU A 8 -7.94 -31.90 -6.99
CA LEU A 8 -7.37 -31.01 -8.00
C LEU A 8 -5.91 -31.37 -8.38
N PHE A 9 -5.14 -31.84 -7.41
CA PHE A 9 -3.77 -32.35 -7.56
C PHE A 9 -3.67 -33.83 -7.19
N SER A 10 -4.51 -34.68 -7.79
CA SER A 10 -4.43 -36.13 -7.61
C SER A 10 -3.22 -36.75 -8.31
N ALA A 11 -2.49 -37.63 -7.63
CA ALA A 11 -1.37 -38.36 -8.22
C ALA A 11 -1.79 -39.18 -9.47
N SER A 12 -3.03 -39.66 -9.52
CA SER A 12 -3.57 -40.46 -10.63
C SER A 12 -3.69 -39.71 -11.96
N TYR A 13 -3.84 -38.38 -11.93
CA TYR A 13 -3.99 -37.55 -13.13
C TYR A 13 -2.77 -36.70 -13.44
N HIS A 14 -1.81 -36.68 -12.51
CA HIS A 14 -0.64 -35.82 -12.59
C HIS A 14 0.67 -36.62 -12.72
N ASP A 15 0.67 -37.95 -12.64
CA ASP A 15 1.83 -38.77 -13.00
C ASP A 15 1.87 -39.05 -14.52
N PHE A 16 2.63 -38.22 -15.25
CA PHE A 16 2.78 -38.35 -16.70
C PHE A 16 3.89 -39.35 -17.11
N VAL A 17 4.79 -39.71 -16.18
CA VAL A 17 6.05 -40.40 -16.51
C VAL A 17 5.97 -41.90 -16.27
N ARG A 18 5.35 -42.34 -15.18
CA ARG A 18 5.32 -43.79 -14.83
C ARG A 18 3.95 -44.42 -14.97
N ARG A 19 2.86 -43.64 -15.11
CA ARG A 19 1.45 -44.12 -15.16
C ARG A 19 1.15 -45.14 -14.05
N ILE A 20 1.80 -45.03 -12.90
CA ILE A 20 1.52 -45.91 -11.78
C ILE A 20 0.22 -45.40 -11.16
N ALA A 21 -0.70 -46.32 -10.84
CA ALA A 21 -1.98 -46.00 -10.19
C ALA A 21 -1.75 -45.56 -8.73
N TYR A 22 -1.08 -44.44 -8.53
CA TYR A 22 -0.96 -43.79 -7.23
C TYR A 22 -2.25 -43.04 -6.94
N HIS A 23 -2.85 -43.34 -5.79
CA HIS A 23 -4.03 -42.66 -5.29
C HIS A 23 -3.65 -41.61 -4.24
N GLY A 24 -4.41 -40.51 -4.19
CA GLY A 24 -4.24 -39.43 -3.21
C GLY A 24 -3.58 -38.17 -3.76
N ALA A 25 -3.36 -37.18 -2.89
CA ALA A 25 -2.80 -35.89 -3.27
C ALA A 25 -1.30 -35.98 -3.61
N LEU A 26 -0.84 -35.17 -4.56
CA LEU A 26 0.58 -34.92 -4.78
C LEU A 26 1.25 -34.44 -3.49
N LYS A 27 2.41 -35.01 -3.18
CA LYS A 27 3.22 -34.62 -2.02
C LYS A 27 3.97 -33.32 -2.29
N ASN A 28 4.29 -32.59 -1.23
CA ASN A 28 5.10 -31.36 -1.30
C ASN A 28 6.46 -31.58 -1.99
N THR A 29 7.09 -32.74 -1.82
CA THR A 29 8.35 -33.08 -2.49
C THR A 29 8.19 -33.10 -4.00
N ALA A 30 7.16 -33.78 -4.51
CA ALA A 30 6.87 -33.86 -5.94
C ALA A 30 6.52 -32.49 -6.53
N LEU A 31 5.84 -31.62 -5.79
CA LEU A 31 5.56 -30.26 -6.23
C LEU A 31 6.82 -29.38 -6.27
N ASN A 32 7.74 -29.54 -5.31
CA ASN A 32 9.02 -28.82 -5.33
C ASN A 32 9.89 -29.27 -6.51
N GLU A 33 9.97 -30.58 -6.80
CA GLU A 33 10.69 -31.11 -7.97
C GLU A 33 10.16 -30.51 -9.28
N ARG A 34 8.83 -30.45 -9.44
CA ARG A 34 8.22 -29.84 -10.64
C ARG A 34 8.56 -28.37 -10.81
N VAL A 35 8.73 -27.62 -9.73
CA VAL A 35 9.16 -26.22 -9.81
C VAL A 35 10.59 -26.14 -10.34
N GLU A 36 11.49 -26.99 -9.87
CA GLU A 36 12.86 -27.06 -10.39
C GLU A 36 12.89 -27.50 -11.86
N ASP A 37 12.08 -28.49 -12.24
CA ASP A 37 11.93 -28.93 -13.62
C ASP A 37 11.42 -27.80 -14.53
N PHE A 38 10.48 -27.00 -14.02
CA PHE A 38 9.98 -25.82 -14.72
C PHE A 38 11.06 -24.75 -14.90
N VAL A 39 11.83 -24.42 -13.86
CA VAL A 39 12.97 -23.50 -13.96
C VAL A 39 13.98 -23.99 -14.99
N ALA A 40 14.30 -25.29 -14.97
CA ALA A 40 15.21 -25.90 -15.94
C ALA A 40 14.63 -25.83 -17.37
N TRP A 41 13.34 -26.06 -17.54
CA TRP A 41 12.66 -25.93 -18.84
C TRP A 41 12.68 -24.48 -19.35
N VAL A 42 12.35 -23.49 -18.51
CA VAL A 42 12.38 -22.06 -18.89
C VAL A 42 13.78 -21.64 -19.36
N ASN A 43 14.82 -22.07 -18.65
CA ASN A 43 16.19 -21.74 -19.03
C ASN A 43 16.60 -22.38 -20.36
N ARG A 44 16.22 -23.65 -20.60
CA ARG A 44 16.44 -24.29 -21.91
C ARG A 44 15.69 -23.60 -23.03
N GLU A 45 14.45 -23.18 -22.77
CA GLU A 45 13.63 -22.48 -23.77
C GLU A 45 14.19 -21.09 -24.09
N ALA A 46 14.67 -20.36 -23.08
CA ALA A 46 15.33 -19.08 -23.27
C ALA A 46 16.59 -19.21 -24.14
N GLU A 47 17.39 -20.26 -23.94
CA GLU A 47 18.54 -20.58 -24.81
C GLU A 47 18.10 -20.91 -26.23
N ALA A 48 17.10 -21.77 -26.40
CA ALA A 48 16.58 -22.17 -27.71
C ALA A 48 16.03 -20.99 -28.52
N GLN A 49 15.43 -19.99 -27.85
CA GLN A 49 14.88 -18.79 -28.46
C GLN A 49 15.88 -17.62 -28.54
N GLY A 50 17.12 -17.79 -28.06
CA GLY A 50 18.15 -16.74 -28.08
C GLY A 50 17.84 -15.54 -27.18
N LEU A 51 17.07 -15.74 -26.10
CA LEU A 51 16.72 -14.69 -25.15
C LEU A 51 17.89 -14.38 -24.19
N PRO A 52 18.13 -13.11 -23.83
CA PRO A 52 19.29 -12.71 -23.02
C PRO A 52 19.15 -13.02 -21.51
N HIS A 53 17.98 -13.49 -21.06
CA HIS A 53 17.67 -13.63 -19.64
C HIS A 53 17.44 -15.10 -19.25
N HIS A 54 18.15 -15.56 -18.24
CA HIS A 54 17.98 -16.86 -17.59
C HIS A 54 17.58 -16.65 -16.13
N ILE A 55 16.85 -17.60 -15.56
CA ILE A 55 16.62 -17.68 -14.12
C ILE A 55 17.93 -18.17 -13.48
N PRO A 56 18.64 -17.33 -12.70
CA PRO A 56 19.92 -17.71 -12.09
C PRO A 56 19.70 -18.72 -10.97
N LYS A 57 20.75 -19.47 -10.63
CA LYS A 57 20.75 -20.34 -9.44
C LYS A 57 20.53 -19.48 -8.18
N ASP A 58 19.59 -19.90 -7.35
CA ASP A 58 19.30 -19.20 -6.09
C ASP A 58 20.38 -19.53 -5.03
N PRO A 59 21.03 -18.52 -4.42
CA PRO A 59 22.04 -18.72 -3.37
C PRO A 59 21.53 -19.47 -2.13
N HIS A 60 20.22 -19.49 -1.90
CA HIS A 60 19.58 -20.14 -0.76
C HIS A 60 19.01 -21.53 -1.10
N GLY A 61 19.35 -22.08 -2.27
CA GLY A 61 18.92 -23.39 -2.73
C GLY A 61 17.53 -23.38 -3.38
N SER A 62 16.97 -24.57 -3.58
CA SER A 62 15.78 -24.82 -4.40
C SER A 62 14.57 -23.95 -4.05
N ILE A 63 13.82 -23.54 -5.08
CA ILE A 63 12.64 -22.70 -4.98
C ILE A 63 11.42 -23.59 -4.70
N GLY A 64 11.26 -24.04 -3.45
CA GLY A 64 10.08 -24.83 -3.06
C GLY A 64 8.80 -24.02 -2.88
N LEU A 65 7.65 -24.71 -2.74
CA LEU A 65 6.33 -24.11 -2.49
C LEU A 65 6.30 -23.16 -1.29
N ALA A 66 7.09 -23.45 -0.24
CA ALA A 66 7.19 -22.59 0.92
C ALA A 66 7.81 -21.22 0.59
N ARG A 67 8.74 -21.15 -0.37
CA ARG A 67 9.33 -19.90 -0.85
C ARG A 67 8.35 -19.14 -1.75
N PHE A 68 7.65 -19.83 -2.64
CA PHE A 68 6.53 -19.25 -3.40
C PHE A 68 5.48 -18.60 -2.50
N ARG A 69 5.04 -19.32 -1.45
CA ARG A 69 4.11 -18.78 -0.45
C ARG A 69 4.65 -17.55 0.27
N ARG A 70 5.95 -17.51 0.58
CA ARG A 70 6.61 -16.35 1.22
C ARG A 70 6.73 -15.16 0.26
N THR A 71 7.03 -15.40 -1.01
CA THR A 71 7.09 -14.34 -2.04
C THR A 71 5.70 -13.77 -2.29
N LEU A 72 4.67 -14.61 -2.41
CA LEU A 72 3.30 -14.13 -2.54
C LEU A 72 2.82 -13.39 -1.28
N ALA A 73 3.15 -13.89 -0.08
CA ALA A 73 2.95 -13.14 1.16
C ALA A 73 3.62 -11.77 1.11
N TRP A 74 4.84 -11.69 0.60
CA TRP A 74 5.58 -10.44 0.50
C TRP A 74 4.86 -9.43 -0.39
N HIS A 75 4.28 -9.85 -1.51
CA HIS A 75 3.54 -8.99 -2.42
C HIS A 75 2.20 -8.53 -1.85
N ILE A 76 1.45 -9.45 -1.23
CA ILE A 76 0.14 -9.13 -0.66
C ILE A 76 0.31 -8.16 0.52
N ALA A 77 1.27 -8.40 1.42
CA ALA A 77 1.54 -7.56 2.58
C ALA A 77 1.85 -6.10 2.23
N ARG A 78 2.28 -5.81 0.99
CA ARG A 78 2.66 -4.48 0.51
C ARG A 78 1.54 -3.75 -0.24
N ARG A 79 0.35 -4.33 -0.26
CA ARG A 79 -0.86 -3.65 -0.73
C ARG A 79 -1.57 -3.03 0.47
N PRO A 80 -2.30 -1.91 0.30
CA PRO A 80 -3.17 -1.41 1.36
C PRO A 80 -4.10 -2.51 1.88
N GLY A 81 -4.11 -2.76 3.19
CA GLY A 81 -4.88 -3.85 3.81
C GLY A 81 -4.27 -5.25 3.62
N GLY A 82 -3.03 -5.32 3.13
CA GLY A 82 -2.33 -6.54 2.76
C GLY A 82 -2.11 -7.53 3.90
N LEU A 83 -1.81 -7.03 5.11
CA LEU A 83 -1.65 -7.89 6.28
C LEU A 83 -2.97 -8.54 6.72
N ILE A 84 -4.10 -7.84 6.58
CA ILE A 84 -5.44 -8.39 6.84
C ILE A 84 -5.77 -9.44 5.78
N ALA A 85 -5.54 -9.12 4.51
CA ALA A 85 -5.73 -10.06 3.40
C ALA A 85 -4.91 -11.35 3.59
N LEU A 86 -3.67 -11.26 4.08
CA LEU A 86 -2.84 -12.43 4.37
C LEU A 86 -3.35 -13.27 5.53
N ALA A 87 -3.82 -12.63 6.60
CA ALA A 87 -4.38 -13.33 7.75
C ALA A 87 -5.59 -14.19 7.34
N ILE A 88 -6.43 -13.64 6.45
CA ILE A 88 -7.59 -14.33 5.87
C ILE A 88 -7.12 -15.43 4.89
N GLN A 89 -6.33 -15.07 3.88
CA GLN A 89 -5.99 -15.96 2.76
C GLN A 89 -5.22 -17.20 3.18
N TYR A 90 -4.33 -17.09 4.18
CA TYR A 90 -3.49 -18.21 4.61
C TYR A 90 -3.96 -18.87 5.91
N GLY A 91 -5.13 -18.50 6.43
CA GLY A 91 -5.71 -19.14 7.62
C GLY A 91 -4.85 -19.01 8.89
N HIS A 92 -3.89 -18.08 8.90
CA HIS A 92 -3.00 -17.79 10.04
C HIS A 92 -3.68 -16.95 11.12
N LEU A 93 -5.00 -17.04 11.20
CA LEU A 93 -5.79 -16.45 12.27
C LEU A 93 -5.31 -16.98 13.64
N ARG A 94 -4.91 -18.25 13.80
CA ARG A 94 -4.42 -18.78 15.09
C ARG A 94 -3.04 -18.28 15.52
N THR A 95 -2.09 -18.04 14.62
CA THR A 95 -0.84 -17.32 14.96
C THR A 95 -1.06 -15.84 15.24
N VAL A 96 -2.21 -15.32 14.80
CA VAL A 96 -2.73 -13.99 15.11
C VAL A 96 -3.58 -13.97 16.41
N LEU A 97 -4.16 -15.10 16.85
CA LEU A 97 -5.20 -15.21 17.89
C LEU A 97 -4.87 -16.11 19.11
N ASP A 98 -3.85 -16.98 19.09
CA ASP A 98 -3.57 -17.94 20.18
C ASP A 98 -2.71 -17.31 21.29
N ALA A 99 -3.29 -17.10 22.48
CA ALA A 99 -2.78 -16.30 23.60
C ALA A 99 -1.37 -16.62 24.15
N ARG A 100 -0.78 -17.77 23.79
CA ARG A 100 0.61 -18.13 24.16
C ARG A 100 1.62 -17.85 23.03
N THR A 101 1.12 -17.50 21.86
CA THR A 101 1.87 -17.00 20.68
C THR A 101 1.26 -15.68 20.13
N SER A 102 0.30 -15.07 20.85
CA SER A 102 -0.48 -13.89 20.44
C SER A 102 0.19 -12.57 20.83
N SER A 103 1.15 -12.13 20.03
CA SER A 103 1.46 -10.70 19.93
C SER A 103 1.05 -10.12 18.59
N GLY A 104 0.13 -10.81 17.89
CA GLY A 104 -0.19 -10.55 16.51
C GLY A 104 -1.22 -9.44 16.30
N TYR A 105 -2.47 -9.83 16.05
CA TYR A 105 -3.33 -9.00 15.20
C TYR A 105 -4.83 -9.05 15.62
N ALA A 106 -5.19 -9.38 16.88
CA ALA A 106 -6.61 -9.32 17.33
C ALA A 106 -6.88 -9.10 18.85
N SER A 107 -5.90 -8.73 19.67
CA SER A 107 -6.23 -8.27 21.04
C SER A 107 -6.60 -6.77 21.04
N ARG A 108 -7.57 -6.38 21.88
CA ARG A 108 -7.81 -4.96 22.23
C ARG A 108 -6.86 -4.46 23.33
N SER A 109 -5.87 -5.26 23.71
CA SER A 109 -4.78 -4.79 24.57
C SER A 109 -3.80 -3.95 23.74
N ARG A 110 -3.04 -3.05 24.39
CA ARG A 110 -2.01 -2.14 23.81
C ARG A 110 -0.94 -2.83 22.90
N ARG A 111 -1.05 -4.13 22.63
CA ARG A 111 -0.19 -4.97 21.78
C ARG A 111 -0.98 -5.85 20.77
N GLY A 112 -2.20 -5.48 20.37
CA GLY A 112 -3.01 -6.19 19.34
C GLY A 112 -3.30 -5.34 18.09
N ILE A 113 -4.55 -5.30 17.56
CA ILE A 113 -4.90 -4.69 16.23
C ILE A 113 -4.27 -3.32 15.99
N HIS A 114 -4.13 -2.51 17.03
CA HIS A 114 -3.47 -1.22 16.94
C HIS A 114 -2.00 -1.30 16.47
N GLY A 115 -1.23 -2.31 16.89
CA GLY A 115 0.15 -2.51 16.43
C GLY A 115 0.25 -2.91 14.95
N ILE A 116 -0.80 -3.52 14.40
CA ILE A 116 -0.94 -3.75 12.95
C ILE A 116 -1.13 -2.43 12.24
N LEU A 117 -2.07 -1.63 12.75
CA LEU A 117 -2.46 -0.38 12.14
C LEU A 117 -1.29 0.58 12.17
N ASP A 118 -0.50 0.58 13.26
CA ASP A 118 0.75 1.33 13.34
C ASP A 118 1.78 0.84 12.30
N VAL A 119 1.89 -0.47 12.07
CA VAL A 119 2.75 -1.04 11.02
C VAL A 119 2.31 -0.59 9.63
N GLU A 120 1.03 -0.76 9.30
CA GLU A 120 0.47 -0.37 8.00
C GLU A 120 0.59 1.14 7.79
N THR A 121 0.33 1.92 8.84
CA THR A 121 0.45 3.38 8.81
C THR A 121 1.90 3.81 8.61
N ALA A 122 2.85 3.17 9.29
CA ALA A 122 4.28 3.43 9.11
C ALA A 122 4.75 3.09 7.68
N LEU A 123 4.30 1.96 7.13
CA LEU A 123 4.60 1.55 5.76
C LEU A 123 3.99 2.52 4.74
N ALA A 124 2.71 2.83 4.85
CA ALA A 124 2.03 3.79 3.99
C ALA A 124 2.71 5.15 4.03
N ALA A 125 3.14 5.61 5.20
CA ALA A 125 3.87 6.87 5.34
C ALA A 125 5.28 6.82 4.73
N ALA A 126 5.99 5.70 4.86
CA ALA A 126 7.28 5.51 4.21
C ALA A 126 7.15 5.47 2.68
N ASP A 127 6.14 4.78 2.16
CA ASP A 127 5.83 4.73 0.73
C ASP A 127 5.39 6.09 0.19
N THR A 128 4.64 6.87 0.98
CA THR A 128 4.27 8.25 0.63
C THR A 128 5.52 9.12 0.51
N ALA A 129 6.45 9.01 1.47
CA ALA A 129 7.72 9.73 1.41
C ALA A 129 8.59 9.29 0.22
N ALA A 130 8.61 8.00 -0.10
CA ALA A 130 9.32 7.49 -1.28
C ALA A 130 8.72 8.01 -2.59
N ARG A 131 7.40 7.85 -2.78
CA ARG A 131 6.68 8.38 -3.93
C ARG A 131 6.89 9.88 -4.10
N LEU A 132 6.82 10.65 -3.01
CA LEU A 132 7.05 12.10 -3.06
C LEU A 132 8.47 12.44 -3.54
N ARG A 133 9.51 11.74 -3.05
CA ARG A 133 10.89 11.97 -3.55
C ARG A 133 10.99 11.67 -5.05
N ASP A 134 10.42 10.55 -5.48
CA ASP A 134 10.54 10.08 -6.86
C ASP A 134 9.79 11.03 -7.81
N SER A 135 8.59 11.48 -7.42
CA SER A 135 7.81 12.53 -8.08
C SER A 135 8.59 13.83 -8.25
N VAL A 136 9.17 14.35 -7.17
CA VAL A 136 9.96 15.59 -7.22
C VAL A 136 11.20 15.42 -8.09
N ALA A 137 11.88 14.27 -8.01
CA ALA A 137 13.03 13.97 -8.85
C ALA A 137 12.65 13.88 -10.34
N ALA A 138 11.42 13.47 -10.65
CA ALA A 138 10.85 13.48 -11.99
C ALA A 138 10.38 14.87 -12.46
N GLY A 139 10.53 15.92 -11.63
CA GLY A 139 10.21 17.30 -11.98
C GLY A 139 8.83 17.78 -11.51
N GLU A 140 8.12 17.01 -10.67
CA GLU A 140 6.83 17.43 -10.12
C GLU A 140 7.02 18.56 -9.09
N ASN A 141 6.26 19.65 -9.22
CA ASN A 141 6.34 20.77 -8.28
C ASN A 141 5.53 20.49 -7.02
N LEU A 142 5.93 21.17 -5.93
CA LEU A 142 5.23 21.11 -4.64
C LEU A 142 4.71 22.48 -4.23
N SER A 143 3.47 22.52 -3.77
CA SER A 143 2.82 23.71 -3.22
C SER A 143 2.25 23.44 -1.82
N GLY A 144 1.83 24.52 -1.16
CA GLY A 144 1.26 24.48 0.19
C GLY A 144 2.24 24.83 1.32
N PRO A 145 1.68 25.16 2.51
CA PRO A 145 2.44 25.71 3.64
C PRO A 145 3.51 24.77 4.20
N ALA A 146 3.37 23.46 3.97
CA ALA A 146 4.30 22.46 4.48
C ALA A 146 5.25 21.88 3.41
N ALA A 147 5.26 22.41 2.18
CA ALA A 147 6.02 21.85 1.06
C ALA A 147 7.51 21.62 1.38
N ARG A 148 8.18 22.65 1.93
CA ARG A 148 9.60 22.56 2.33
C ARG A 148 9.84 21.48 3.40
N ARG A 149 8.93 21.38 4.37
CA ARG A 149 9.00 20.37 5.44
C ARG A 149 8.80 18.97 4.90
N ALA A 150 7.87 18.80 3.96
CA ALA A 150 7.65 17.52 3.29
C ALA A 150 8.85 17.10 2.45
N LEU A 151 9.48 18.03 1.73
CA LEU A 151 10.73 17.75 0.99
C LEU A 151 11.84 17.24 1.90
N THR A 152 12.10 17.94 3.01
CA THR A 152 13.12 17.52 3.98
C THR A 152 12.80 16.15 4.57
N ALA A 153 11.55 15.92 4.99
CA ALA A 153 11.10 14.64 5.52
C ALA A 153 11.24 13.51 4.50
N ALA A 154 10.82 13.76 3.26
CA ALA A 154 10.94 12.82 2.18
C ALA A 154 12.40 12.46 1.94
N ALA A 155 13.33 13.42 1.89
CA ALA A 155 14.75 13.17 1.68
C ALA A 155 15.40 12.32 2.79
N GLN A 156 14.93 12.43 4.03
CA GLN A 156 15.49 11.72 5.20
C GLN A 156 14.98 10.29 5.37
N VAL A 157 13.83 9.94 4.79
CA VAL A 157 13.32 8.57 4.88
C VAL A 157 14.22 7.64 4.05
N PRO A 158 14.76 6.55 4.62
CA PRO A 158 15.59 5.61 3.86
C PRO A 158 14.87 5.10 2.60
N ARG A 159 15.61 4.95 1.50
CA ARG A 159 15.09 4.24 0.32
C ARG A 159 14.78 2.80 0.71
N PHE A 160 13.62 2.33 0.30
CA PHE A 160 13.19 0.98 0.60
C PHE A 160 13.84 -0.01 -0.37
N THR A 161 14.86 -0.75 0.09
CA THR A 161 15.55 -1.78 -0.70
C THR A 161 15.07 -3.21 -0.37
N GLY A 162 13.90 -3.33 0.27
CA GLY A 162 13.40 -4.58 0.83
C GLY A 162 13.83 -4.76 2.29
N ARG A 163 12.93 -5.28 3.14
CA ARG A 163 13.21 -5.51 4.56
C ARG A 163 12.54 -6.77 5.08
N ILE A 164 13.29 -7.51 5.89
CA ILE A 164 12.83 -8.71 6.61
C ILE A 164 11.90 -8.26 7.74
N VAL A 165 10.68 -8.79 7.78
CA VAL A 165 9.73 -8.58 8.88
C VAL A 165 10.17 -9.44 10.05
N SER A 166 10.87 -8.83 11.01
CA SER A 166 11.26 -9.50 12.26
C SER A 166 10.17 -9.38 13.33
N ASN A 167 10.25 -10.18 14.39
CA ASN A 167 9.39 -10.06 15.58
C ASN A 167 9.44 -8.67 16.26
N THR A 168 10.42 -7.83 15.92
CA THR A 168 10.61 -6.45 16.41
C THR A 168 10.00 -5.39 15.50
N PHE A 169 9.34 -5.79 14.40
CA PHE A 169 8.86 -4.88 13.37
C PHE A 169 7.79 -3.90 13.88
N VAL A 170 6.82 -4.37 14.69
CA VAL A 170 5.79 -3.52 15.29
C VAL A 170 6.40 -2.39 16.13
N ARG A 171 7.38 -2.71 16.97
CA ARG A 171 8.10 -1.69 17.77
C ARG A 171 8.83 -0.69 16.89
N LYS A 172 9.43 -1.14 15.78
CA LYS A 172 10.12 -0.26 14.82
C LYS A 172 9.14 0.63 14.06
N ALA A 173 7.94 0.14 13.72
CA ALA A 173 6.90 0.92 13.10
C ALA A 173 6.37 2.01 14.04
N ALA A 174 6.07 1.66 15.30
CA ALA A 174 5.68 2.64 16.31
C ALA A 174 6.77 3.71 16.52
N ALA A 175 8.05 3.30 16.62
CA ALA A 175 9.17 4.24 16.72
C ALA A 175 9.35 5.10 15.45
N PHE A 176 9.04 4.56 14.26
CA PHE A 176 9.04 5.34 13.04
C PHE A 176 7.95 6.42 13.07
N LEU A 177 6.74 6.10 13.51
CA LEU A 177 5.65 7.06 13.64
C LEU A 177 5.90 8.10 14.74
N ALA A 178 6.57 7.70 15.83
CA ALA A 178 6.88 8.57 16.96
C ALA A 178 8.22 9.32 16.83
N ARG A 179 8.91 9.24 15.68
CA ARG A 179 10.22 9.89 15.50
C ARG A 179 10.09 11.42 15.57
N ASP A 180 11.15 12.07 16.03
CA ASP A 180 11.32 13.52 15.94
C ASP A 180 11.58 13.92 14.48
N GLY A 181 10.51 13.93 13.69
CA GLY A 181 10.53 14.17 12.27
C GLY A 181 9.13 14.13 11.69
N VAL A 182 8.94 14.79 10.55
CA VAL A 182 7.59 14.88 9.97
C VAL A 182 7.27 13.58 9.24
N VAL A 183 6.19 12.94 9.67
CA VAL A 183 5.60 11.79 8.99
C VAL A 183 4.65 12.30 7.91
N LEU A 184 4.78 11.75 6.70
CA LEU A 184 3.98 12.14 5.56
C LEU A 184 2.82 11.17 5.41
N PHE A 185 1.60 11.69 5.48
CA PHE A 185 0.38 10.90 5.33
C PHE A 185 -0.32 11.30 4.04
N ASP A 186 -0.46 10.36 3.11
CA ASP A 186 -1.27 10.55 1.91
C ASP A 186 -2.76 10.65 2.30
N ASN A 187 -3.47 11.63 1.76
CA ASN A 187 -4.92 11.75 1.91
C ASN A 187 -5.55 11.89 0.51
N PRO A 188 -5.95 10.76 -0.11
CA PRO A 188 -6.49 10.77 -1.47
C PRO A 188 -7.84 11.49 -1.55
N ASP A 189 -8.66 11.44 -0.50
CA ASP A 189 -9.99 12.08 -0.48
C ASP A 189 -9.90 13.62 -0.45
N ALA A 190 -8.83 14.14 0.15
CA ALA A 190 -8.54 15.58 0.20
C ALA A 190 -7.53 16.06 -0.86
N PHE A 191 -7.06 15.14 -1.72
CA PHE A 191 -6.04 15.37 -2.76
C PHE A 191 -4.83 16.15 -2.22
N LEU A 192 -4.22 15.64 -1.15
CA LEU A 192 -3.02 16.23 -0.54
C LEU A 192 -2.21 15.22 0.26
N ILE A 193 -0.95 15.57 0.50
CA ILE A 193 -0.10 14.93 1.49
C ILE A 193 -0.12 15.80 2.76
N CYS A 194 -0.42 15.19 3.90
CA CYS A 194 -0.33 15.81 5.21
C CYS A 194 1.07 15.60 5.78
N ALA A 195 1.86 16.68 5.81
CA ALA A 195 3.13 16.76 6.51
C ALA A 195 2.86 17.07 7.99
N PHE A 196 2.39 16.05 8.70
CA PHE A 196 1.72 16.20 9.99
C PHE A 196 2.62 16.86 11.05
N LYS A 197 2.08 17.93 11.63
CA LYS A 197 2.59 18.61 12.82
C LYS A 197 1.38 18.99 13.66
N ARG A 198 1.28 18.45 14.88
CA ARG A 198 0.08 18.55 15.72
C ARG A 198 -0.32 20.01 15.95
N GLU A 199 0.65 20.86 16.24
CA GLU A 199 0.45 22.28 16.57
C GLU A 199 -0.20 23.08 15.41
N ASN A 200 -0.07 22.60 14.17
CA ASN A 200 -0.59 23.25 12.98
C ASN A 200 -1.80 22.50 12.38
N ALA A 201 -2.25 21.42 13.02
CA ALA A 201 -3.29 20.56 12.50
C ALA A 201 -4.68 21.13 12.82
N LEU A 202 -5.44 21.46 11.79
CA LEU A 202 -6.82 21.93 11.93
C LEU A 202 -7.86 20.79 12.06
N CYS A 203 -7.42 19.53 11.99
CA CYS A 203 -8.27 18.36 12.14
C CYS A 203 -8.44 17.89 13.59
N ASP A 204 -8.12 18.76 14.56
CA ASP A 204 -8.24 18.53 16.01
C ASP A 204 -7.77 17.13 16.47
N PRO A 205 -6.49 16.78 16.23
CA PRO A 205 -5.95 15.50 16.66
C PRO A 205 -5.83 15.45 18.20
N ASP A 206 -5.91 14.24 18.77
CA ASP A 206 -5.76 14.05 20.22
C ASP A 206 -4.40 14.58 20.73
N PRO A 207 -4.27 14.96 22.02
CA PRO A 207 -3.05 15.58 22.56
C PRO A 207 -1.76 14.80 22.30
N ASP A 208 -1.83 13.47 22.31
CA ASP A 208 -0.70 12.55 22.10
C ASP A 208 -0.71 11.89 20.72
N ALA A 209 -1.49 12.41 19.77
CA ALA A 209 -1.63 11.81 18.44
C ALA A 209 -0.34 11.94 17.62
N ASN A 210 0.13 10.81 17.09
CA ASN A 210 1.24 10.70 16.15
C ASN A 210 0.78 10.64 14.68
N ALA A 211 -0.53 10.75 14.43
CA ALA A 211 -1.13 10.71 13.11
C ALA A 211 -2.32 11.69 13.01
N PRO A 212 -2.61 12.22 11.81
CA PRO A 212 -3.74 13.12 11.60
C PRO A 212 -5.08 12.37 11.59
N ARG A 213 -6.16 13.07 11.99
CA ARG A 213 -7.54 12.67 11.68
C ARG A 213 -7.83 12.96 10.20
N GLN A 214 -7.50 12.02 9.31
CA GLN A 214 -7.58 12.24 7.85
C GLN A 214 -9.01 12.52 7.34
N TYR A 215 -10.02 11.95 7.99
CA TYR A 215 -11.44 12.13 7.66
C TYR A 215 -11.98 13.53 8.02
N ASP A 216 -11.28 14.30 8.86
CA ASP A 216 -11.65 15.66 9.25
C ASP A 216 -10.65 16.70 8.73
N CYS A 217 -10.14 16.48 7.51
CA CYS A 217 -9.21 17.41 6.88
C CYS A 217 -9.89 18.76 6.59
N ARG A 218 -9.31 19.86 7.10
CA ARG A 218 -9.86 21.21 6.94
C ARG A 218 -9.07 22.05 5.92
N PRO A 219 -9.74 22.86 5.07
CA PRO A 219 -9.08 23.83 4.21
C PRO A 219 -8.18 24.80 5.01
N GLY A 220 -7.08 25.25 4.40
CA GLY A 220 -6.14 26.18 5.04
C GLY A 220 -5.21 25.56 6.09
N CYS A 221 -5.26 24.24 6.30
CA CYS A 221 -4.39 23.56 7.27
C CYS A 221 -2.89 23.75 6.96
N GLY A 222 -2.11 24.13 7.96
CA GLY A 222 -0.66 24.37 7.85
C GLY A 222 0.19 23.12 7.57
N ASN A 223 -0.45 21.94 7.50
CA ASN A 223 0.17 20.67 7.17
C ASN A 223 -0.04 20.23 5.72
N ALA A 224 -0.85 20.96 4.95
CA ALA A 224 -1.17 20.58 3.57
C ALA A 224 0.03 20.76 2.63
N VAL A 225 0.26 19.75 1.80
CA VAL A 225 1.20 19.76 0.67
C VAL A 225 0.50 19.16 -0.53
N ARG A 226 0.65 19.81 -1.69
CA ARG A 226 0.13 19.28 -2.96
C ARG A 226 1.25 19.18 -3.96
N THR A 227 1.17 18.14 -4.77
CA THR A 227 1.98 18.01 -5.98
C THR A 227 1.17 18.51 -7.19
N ASP A 228 1.77 18.64 -8.36
CA ASP A 228 1.04 18.97 -9.59
C ASP A 228 -0.08 17.95 -9.89
N THR A 229 0.15 16.67 -9.63
CA THR A 229 -0.86 15.60 -9.75
C THR A 229 -2.03 15.84 -8.80
N HIS A 230 -1.76 16.15 -7.53
CA HIS A 230 -2.82 16.47 -6.57
C HIS A 230 -3.61 17.70 -7.02
N ALA A 231 -2.92 18.75 -7.47
CA ALA A 231 -3.56 19.96 -7.98
C ALA A 231 -4.45 19.66 -9.19
N ARG A 232 -4.03 18.78 -10.11
CA ARG A 232 -4.85 18.34 -11.25
C ARG A 232 -6.09 17.57 -10.79
N LEU A 233 -5.92 16.54 -9.95
CA LEU A 233 -7.03 15.72 -9.44
C LEU A 233 -8.06 16.54 -8.66
N LEU A 234 -7.59 17.54 -7.92
CA LEU A 234 -8.44 18.48 -7.19
C LEU A 234 -9.36 19.26 -8.14
N ARG A 235 -8.84 19.71 -9.29
CA ARG A 235 -9.63 20.43 -10.31
C ARG A 235 -10.63 19.51 -11.00
N GLU A 236 -10.17 18.31 -11.41
CA GLU A 236 -11.03 17.30 -12.02
C GLU A 236 -12.21 16.95 -11.09
N ARG A 237 -11.94 16.80 -9.79
CA ARG A 237 -12.99 16.52 -8.80
C ARG A 237 -13.97 17.69 -8.65
N ALA A 238 -13.48 18.93 -8.67
CA ALA A 238 -14.36 20.10 -8.61
C ALA A 238 -15.27 20.18 -9.84
N ASP A 239 -14.72 19.90 -11.04
CA ASP A 239 -15.49 19.84 -12.27
C ASP A 239 -16.57 18.75 -12.23
N ASP A 240 -16.24 17.54 -11.74
CA ASP A 240 -17.21 16.46 -11.54
C ASP A 240 -18.37 16.88 -10.64
N ILE A 241 -18.07 17.51 -9.50
CA ILE A 241 -19.08 18.00 -8.55
C ILE A 241 -19.95 19.06 -9.20
N TYR A 242 -19.36 19.96 -9.98
CA TYR A 242 -20.08 21.00 -10.70
C TYR A 242 -21.08 20.41 -11.71
N GLN A 243 -20.65 19.44 -12.53
CA GLN A 243 -21.53 18.77 -13.49
C GLN A 243 -22.67 18.04 -12.77
N LEU A 244 -22.37 17.32 -11.69
CA LEU A 244 -23.40 16.67 -10.87
C LEU A 244 -24.39 17.67 -10.29
N ALA A 245 -23.91 18.81 -9.80
CA ALA A 245 -24.74 19.86 -9.20
C ALA A 245 -25.66 20.56 -10.21
N ALA A 246 -25.30 20.57 -11.50
CA ALA A 246 -26.13 21.11 -12.58
C ALA A 246 -27.32 20.20 -12.91
N HIS A 247 -27.19 18.89 -12.67
CA HIS A 247 -28.22 17.89 -12.92
C HIS A 247 -28.97 17.44 -11.64
N ALA A 248 -28.54 17.89 -10.47
CA ALA A 248 -29.18 17.59 -9.19
C ALA A 248 -30.39 18.51 -8.90
N PRO A 249 -31.40 18.04 -8.16
CA PRO A 249 -32.47 18.90 -7.64
C PRO A 249 -31.91 20.09 -6.85
N GLU A 250 -32.56 21.25 -6.95
CA GLU A 250 -32.02 22.55 -6.53
C GLU A 250 -31.44 22.59 -5.09
N PRO A 251 -32.08 21.98 -4.06
CA PRO A 251 -31.51 21.94 -2.70
C PRO A 251 -30.20 21.13 -2.62
N VAL A 252 -30.10 20.04 -3.39
CA VAL A 252 -28.92 19.17 -3.46
C VAL A 252 -27.83 19.85 -4.27
N GLY A 253 -28.17 20.45 -5.40
CA GLY A 253 -27.22 21.19 -6.24
C GLY A 253 -26.59 22.38 -5.50
N LYS A 254 -27.35 23.11 -4.67
CA LYS A 254 -26.80 24.18 -3.81
C LYS A 254 -25.77 23.66 -2.82
N ARG A 255 -26.04 22.53 -2.15
CA ARG A 255 -25.09 21.90 -1.21
C ARG A 255 -23.83 21.39 -1.92
N MET A 256 -23.97 20.81 -3.11
CA MET A 256 -22.84 20.35 -3.91
C MET A 256 -21.94 21.52 -4.34
N ARG A 257 -22.51 22.63 -4.80
CA ARG A 257 -21.76 23.86 -5.12
C ARG A 257 -21.05 24.46 -3.91
N ALA A 258 -21.70 24.48 -2.74
CA ALA A 258 -21.04 24.91 -1.51
C ALA A 258 -19.87 23.97 -1.10
N ASN A 259 -19.92 22.70 -1.48
CA ASN A 259 -18.84 21.74 -1.27
C ASN A 259 -17.71 21.87 -2.32
N GLU A 260 -18.03 22.28 -3.55
CA GLU A 260 -17.05 22.63 -4.60
C GLU A 260 -16.05 23.67 -4.09
N ASP A 261 -16.52 24.70 -3.38
CA ASP A 261 -15.68 25.77 -2.82
C ASP A 261 -14.61 25.25 -1.84
N ALA A 262 -14.81 24.08 -1.22
CA ALA A 262 -13.81 23.44 -0.36
C ALA A 262 -12.62 22.86 -1.14
N TYR A 263 -12.79 22.61 -2.44
CA TYR A 263 -11.73 22.14 -3.36
C TYR A 263 -11.05 23.30 -4.13
N GLY A 264 -11.48 24.55 -3.89
CA GLY A 264 -10.90 25.77 -4.45
C GLY A 264 -11.99 26.72 -4.93
N PRO A 265 -11.74 28.04 -4.97
CA PRO A 265 -12.75 28.98 -5.45
C PRO A 265 -13.08 28.67 -6.91
N ALA A 266 -14.37 28.51 -7.22
CA ALA A 266 -14.88 28.28 -8.57
C ALA A 266 -14.30 29.25 -9.62
N THR A 267 -13.89 30.44 -9.21
CA THR A 267 -13.26 31.49 -10.03
C THR A 267 -11.84 31.15 -10.51
N CYS A 268 -11.04 30.41 -9.73
CA CYS A 268 -9.70 29.97 -10.16
C CYS A 268 -9.76 28.76 -11.11
N LEU A 269 -10.76 27.91 -10.94
CA LEU A 269 -11.01 26.73 -11.80
C LEU A 269 -11.47 27.14 -13.20
N ARG A 270 -12.20 28.25 -13.32
CA ARG A 270 -12.79 28.75 -14.58
C ARG A 270 -11.85 29.60 -15.45
N GLN A 271 -10.74 30.14 -14.91
CA GLN A 271 -9.79 30.99 -15.64
C GLN A 271 -8.32 30.76 -15.19
N PRO A 272 -7.55 29.89 -15.86
CA PRO A 272 -6.19 29.51 -15.44
C PRO A 272 -5.18 30.67 -15.41
N GLY A 273 -5.45 31.79 -16.10
CA GLY A 273 -4.57 32.94 -16.17
C GLY A 273 -4.58 33.90 -14.97
N ARG A 274 -5.55 33.80 -14.04
CA ARG A 274 -5.74 34.78 -12.95
C ARG A 274 -5.21 34.37 -11.58
N CYS A 275 -4.87 33.10 -11.34
CA CYS A 275 -4.49 32.61 -10.01
C CYS A 275 -3.00 32.28 -9.90
N ARG A 276 -2.14 33.31 -9.86
CA ARG A 276 -0.72 33.17 -9.49
C ARG A 276 -0.44 33.17 -7.99
N ARG A 277 -1.46 33.22 -7.11
CA ARG A 277 -1.25 33.48 -5.66
C ARG A 277 -2.05 32.62 -4.67
N ALA A 278 -2.69 31.52 -5.08
CA ALA A 278 -3.51 30.70 -4.17
C ALA A 278 -3.21 29.18 -4.19
N CYS A 279 -2.00 28.78 -4.60
CA CYS A 279 -1.54 27.38 -4.55
C CYS A 279 -0.44 27.19 -3.51
#